data_AF-A0A0K8TWT4-F1
#
_entry.id   AF-A0A0K8TWT4-F1
#
_cell.length_a   1.000
_cell.length_b   1.000
_cell.length_c   1.000
_cell.angle_alpha   90.00
_cell.angle_beta   90.00
_cell.angle_gamma   90.00
#
_symmetry.space_group_name_H-M   'P 1'
#
loop_
_entity.id
_entity.type
_entity.pdbx_description
1 polymer ?
#
loop_
_entity_poly.entity_id
_entity_poly.type
_entity_poly.pdbx_seq_one_letter_code
_entity_poly.pdbx_strand_id
1 'polypeptide(L)'
;MNNKYAEFLLYHPEGCLWYPTGVLRMNRPLNAAHGFLVHYLPAYILDIVARLMGKKPFMVNIQNKIAKAVGCLEYFATHQWRFRDDNVHALLNALSQKDRETFVFDVRTINWENYVERYVLGFREFLFKQRPESLPACRKRLMRLYYLHQLTKVVAVMCTWRFLMSHSKRLNALWTAFLQNVFKLIRLIPFL
;
A
#
# COMPACT_ATOMS: atom_id res chain seq x y z
N MET A 1 -6.00 -9.79 6.57
CA MET A 1 -6.47 -9.83 5.17
C MET A 1 -5.44 -10.61 4.37
N ASN A 2 -5.81 -11.70 3.68
CA ASN A 2 -4.88 -12.43 2.83
C ASN A 2 -4.30 -11.50 1.74
N ASN A 3 -3.00 -11.59 1.50
CA ASN A 3 -2.23 -10.67 0.66
C ASN A 3 -2.75 -10.58 -0.79
N LYS A 4 -3.40 -11.66 -1.27
CA LYS A 4 -3.96 -11.79 -2.62
C LYS A 4 -5.05 -10.77 -2.97
N TYR A 5 -5.90 -10.39 -2.00
CA TYR A 5 -6.97 -9.41 -2.24
C TYR A 5 -6.47 -7.96 -2.26
N ALA A 6 -5.43 -7.67 -1.47
CA ALA A 6 -4.78 -6.36 -1.49
C ALA A 6 -4.11 -6.11 -2.84
N GLU A 7 -3.55 -7.16 -3.46
CA GLU A 7 -2.99 -7.09 -4.82
C GLU A 7 -4.02 -6.59 -5.84
N PHE A 8 -5.24 -7.13 -5.84
CA PHE A 8 -6.28 -6.67 -6.79
C PHE A 8 -6.59 -5.18 -6.64
N LEU A 9 -6.60 -4.62 -5.44
CA LEU A 9 -6.82 -3.18 -5.24
C LEU A 9 -5.62 -2.35 -5.74
N LEU A 10 -4.41 -2.89 -5.65
CA LEU A 10 -3.18 -2.21 -6.05
C LEU A 10 -2.95 -2.24 -7.56
N TYR A 11 -3.47 -3.23 -8.30
CA TYR A 11 -3.22 -3.39 -9.74
C TYR A 11 -4.02 -2.47 -10.68
N HIS A 12 -5.08 -1.83 -10.17
CA HIS A 12 -6.05 -1.09 -10.99
C HIS A 12 -6.10 0.45 -10.82
N PRO A 13 -5.29 1.14 -9.98
CA PRO A 13 -5.46 2.57 -9.78
C PRO A 13 -4.80 3.41 -10.90
N GLU A 14 -5.55 4.37 -11.42
CA GLU A 14 -5.03 5.45 -12.26
C GLU A 14 -4.67 6.69 -11.45
N GLY A 15 -3.72 7.47 -11.98
CA GLY A 15 -3.40 8.79 -11.43
C GLY A 15 -2.50 8.78 -10.18
N CYS A 16 -2.03 7.62 -9.71
CA CYS A 16 -1.10 7.56 -8.57
C CYS A 16 0.20 8.33 -8.83
N LEU A 17 0.50 9.31 -7.99
CA LEU A 17 1.76 10.06 -8.02
C LEU A 17 2.91 9.27 -7.39
N TRP A 18 2.59 8.34 -6.49
CA TRP A 18 3.54 7.48 -5.79
C TRP A 18 3.00 6.07 -5.68
N TYR A 19 3.87 5.09 -5.42
CA TYR A 19 3.44 3.71 -5.21
C TYR A 19 2.52 3.62 -3.97
N PRO A 20 1.27 3.14 -4.12
CA PRO A 20 0.34 3.06 -3.01
C PRO A 20 0.83 2.04 -1.98
N THR A 21 1.08 2.50 -0.75
CA THR A 21 1.43 1.66 0.39
C THR A 21 0.57 2.05 1.58
N GLY A 22 0.29 1.09 2.46
CA GLY A 22 -0.48 1.32 3.66
C GLY A 22 -0.26 0.18 4.65
N VAL A 23 -0.03 0.53 5.91
CA VAL A 23 0.06 -0.43 7.01
C VAL A 23 -0.81 0.09 8.13
N LEU A 24 -1.76 -0.73 8.56
CA LEU A 24 -2.57 -0.43 9.75
C LEU A 24 -1.69 -0.66 10.99
N ARG A 25 -1.63 0.34 11.86
CA ARG A 25 -0.86 0.29 13.11
C ARG A 25 -1.78 0.59 14.28
N MET A 26 -1.62 -0.15 15.37
CA MET A 26 -2.42 0.02 16.58
C MET A 26 -1.90 1.16 17.49
N ASN A 27 -0.62 1.51 17.38
CA ASN A 27 -0.03 2.61 18.13
C ASN A 27 -0.39 3.96 17.47
N ARG A 28 -1.38 4.66 18.05
CA ARG A 28 -1.89 5.94 17.55
C ARG A 28 -0.85 7.05 17.40
N PRO A 29 -0.06 7.43 18.43
CA PRO A 29 0.91 8.51 18.28
C PRO A 29 2.00 8.17 17.26
N LEU A 30 2.47 6.92 17.23
CA LEU A 30 3.43 6.48 16.21
C LEU A 30 2.81 6.54 14.80
N ASN A 31 1.55 6.14 14.65
CA ASN A 31 0.86 6.20 13.37
C ASN A 31 0.63 7.65 12.91
N ALA A 32 0.32 8.57 13.84
CA ALA A 32 0.17 9.99 13.55
C ALA A 32 1.51 10.62 13.12
N ALA A 33 2.60 10.33 13.84
CA ALA A 33 3.94 10.80 13.47
C ALA A 33 4.36 10.29 12.09
N HIS A 34 4.17 8.99 11.82
CA HIS A 34 4.43 8.41 10.50
C HIS A 34 3.54 9.04 9.42
N GLY A 35 2.24 9.23 9.70
CA GLY A 35 1.31 9.85 8.77
C GLY A 35 1.71 11.28 8.43
N PHE A 36 2.16 12.05 9.42
CA PHE A 36 2.69 13.38 9.20
C PHE A 36 3.95 13.36 8.32
N LEU A 37 4.94 12.54 8.67
CA LEU A 37 6.23 12.49 7.96
C LEU A 37 6.12 11.95 6.53
N VAL A 38 5.26 10.96 6.29
CA VAL A 38 5.17 10.27 4.99
C VAL A 38 4.10 10.86 4.08
N HIS A 39 3.04 11.48 4.62
CA HIS A 39 1.95 12.01 3.82
C HIS A 39 1.88 13.54 3.83
N TYR A 40 1.89 14.17 5.01
CA TYR A 40 1.71 15.63 5.11
C TYR A 40 2.98 16.42 4.77
N LEU A 41 4.14 16.01 5.29
CA LEU A 41 5.39 16.72 5.04
C LEU A 41 5.71 16.80 3.53
N PRO A 42 5.63 15.70 2.73
CA PRO A 42 5.78 15.80 1.29
C PRO A 42 4.68 16.64 0.63
N ALA A 43 3.44 16.60 1.13
CA ALA A 43 2.36 17.42 0.60
C ALA A 43 2.61 18.92 0.77
N TYR A 44 3.12 19.35 1.93
CA TYR A 44 3.52 20.73 2.16
C TYR A 44 4.67 21.15 1.26
N ILE A 45 5.69 20.31 1.09
CA ILE A 45 6.81 20.58 0.18
C ILE A 45 6.30 20.79 -1.25
N LEU A 46 5.43 19.90 -1.75
CA LEU A 46 4.85 20.03 -3.09
C LEU A 46 4.00 21.28 -3.27
N ASP A 47 3.21 21.65 -2.25
CA ASP A 47 2.40 22.86 -2.29
C ASP A 47 3.25 24.15 -2.21
N ILE A 48 4.35 24.14 -1.47
CA ILE A 48 5.32 25.25 -1.46
C ILE A 48 5.96 25.40 -2.84
N VAL A 49 6.46 24.30 -3.43
CA VAL A 49 7.03 24.32 -4.78
C VAL A 49 6.01 24.81 -5.80
N ALA A 50 4.75 24.34 -5.72
CA ALA A 50 3.67 24.81 -6.58
C ALA A 50 3.50 26.34 -6.48
N ARG A 51 3.44 26.90 -5.26
CA ARG A 51 3.33 28.35 -5.04
C ARG A 51 4.52 29.12 -5.62
N LEU A 52 5.75 28.61 -5.41
CA LEU A 52 6.96 29.23 -5.98
C LEU A 52 6.96 29.23 -7.52
N MET A 53 6.34 28.22 -8.13
CA MET A 53 6.13 28.14 -9.58
C MET A 53 4.89 28.90 -10.08
N GLY A 54 4.23 29.69 -9.22
CA GLY A 54 2.99 30.41 -9.57
C GLY A 54 1.76 29.51 -9.77
N LYS A 55 1.83 28.25 -9.35
CA LYS A 55 0.75 27.26 -9.47
C LYS A 55 -0.08 27.19 -8.19
N LYS A 56 -1.34 26.78 -8.35
CA LYS A 56 -2.26 26.58 -7.22
C LYS A 56 -1.84 25.33 -6.41
N PRO A 57 -1.62 25.46 -5.09
CA PRO A 57 -1.37 24.32 -4.20
C PRO A 57 -2.65 23.47 -4.06
N PHE A 58 -2.49 22.15 -3.95
CA PHE A 58 -3.63 21.22 -3.86
C PHE A 58 -3.36 19.96 -3.04
N MET A 59 -2.10 19.63 -2.74
CA MET A 59 -1.73 18.34 -2.18
C MET A 59 -2.18 18.21 -0.72
N VAL A 60 -2.03 19.27 0.09
CA VAL A 60 -2.49 19.25 1.50
C VAL A 60 -4.00 19.07 1.58
N ASN A 61 -4.75 19.67 0.65
CA ASN A 61 -6.20 19.49 0.57
C ASN A 61 -6.58 18.04 0.24
N ILE A 62 -5.82 17.35 -0.61
CA ILE A 62 -6.01 15.92 -0.86
C ILE A 62 -5.75 15.13 0.43
N GLN A 63 -4.64 15.39 1.13
CA GLN A 63 -4.32 14.69 2.37
C GLN A 63 -5.39 14.86 3.45
N ASN A 64 -5.98 16.06 3.57
CA ASN A 64 -7.09 16.30 4.51
C ASN A 64 -8.34 15.48 4.18
N LYS A 65 -8.67 15.32 2.89
CA LYS A 65 -9.78 14.45 2.46
C LYS A 65 -9.51 12.99 2.80
N ILE A 66 -8.27 12.52 2.55
CA ILE A 66 -7.84 11.17 2.88
C ILE A 66 -7.91 10.95 4.40
N ALA A 67 -7.39 11.88 5.20
CA ALA A 67 -7.41 11.79 6.66
C ALA A 67 -8.83 11.72 7.22
N LYS A 68 -9.77 12.50 6.66
CA LYS A 68 -11.19 12.43 7.03
C LYS A 68 -11.78 11.06 6.70
N ALA A 69 -11.54 10.54 5.50
CA ALA A 69 -12.03 9.22 5.09
C ALA A 69 -11.45 8.10 5.98
N VAL A 70 -10.16 8.16 6.28
CA VAL A 70 -9.49 7.22 7.20
C VAL A 70 -10.11 7.31 8.60
N GLY A 71 -10.38 8.51 9.12
CA GLY A 71 -11.03 8.68 10.42
C GLY A 71 -12.43 8.06 10.49
N CYS A 72 -13.22 8.18 9.41
CA CYS A 72 -14.53 7.51 9.32
C CYS A 72 -14.41 5.98 9.30
N LEU A 73 -13.33 5.44 8.72
CA LEU A 73 -13.11 3.99 8.59
C LEU A 73 -12.39 3.39 9.80
N GLU A 74 -11.70 4.20 10.62
CA GLU A 74 -10.83 3.73 11.71
C GLU A 74 -11.58 2.80 12.66
N TYR A 75 -12.79 3.20 13.10
CA TYR A 75 -13.60 2.39 14.02
C TYR A 75 -13.88 1.00 13.44
N PHE A 76 -14.33 0.93 12.19
CA PHE A 76 -14.65 -0.33 11.53
C PHE A 76 -13.42 -1.19 11.26
N ALA A 77 -12.28 -0.57 10.91
CA ALA A 77 -11.06 -1.28 10.54
C ALA A 77 -10.22 -1.78 11.73
N THR A 78 -10.40 -1.20 12.92
CA THR A 78 -9.57 -1.50 14.11
C THR A 78 -10.27 -2.39 15.14
N HIS A 79 -11.57 -2.63 14.98
CA HIS A 79 -12.34 -3.50 15.86
C HIS A 79 -12.55 -4.88 15.25
N GLN A 80 -12.62 -5.90 16.09
CA GLN A 80 -13.01 -7.24 15.68
C GLN A 80 -14.53 -7.34 15.65
N TRP A 81 -15.05 -7.88 14.56
CA TRP A 81 -16.47 -8.06 14.35
C TRP A 81 -16.79 -9.54 14.30
N ARG A 82 -17.65 -10.00 15.21
CA ARG A 82 -18.20 -11.35 15.17
C ARG A 82 -19.64 -11.27 14.69
N PHE A 83 -19.85 -11.55 13.42
CA PHE A 83 -21.19 -11.68 12.87
C PHE A 83 -21.72 -13.07 13.21
N ARG A 84 -22.88 -13.14 13.87
CA ARG A 84 -23.57 -14.41 14.14
C ARG A 84 -24.47 -14.74 12.96
N ASP A 85 -24.30 -15.92 12.40
CA ASP A 85 -25.03 -16.43 11.24
C ASP A 85 -25.67 -17.81 11.50
N ASP A 86 -25.83 -18.18 12.78
CA ASP A 86 -26.41 -19.45 13.22
C ASP A 86 -27.75 -19.76 12.52
N ASN A 87 -28.62 -18.74 12.40
CA ASN A 87 -29.92 -18.87 11.75
C ASN A 87 -29.82 -19.08 10.23
N VAL A 88 -28.81 -18.51 9.58
CA VAL A 88 -28.58 -18.69 8.14
C VAL A 88 -28.15 -20.13 7.87
N HIS A 89 -27.28 -20.68 8.72
CA HIS A 89 -26.88 -22.08 8.65
C HIS A 89 -28.03 -23.03 8.94
N ALA A 90 -28.83 -22.76 9.98
CA ALA A 90 -30.00 -23.57 10.32
C ALA A 90 -31.02 -23.60 9.16
N LEU A 91 -31.32 -22.43 8.58
CA LEU A 91 -32.21 -22.32 7.42
C LEU A 91 -31.67 -23.11 6.23
N LEU A 92 -30.39 -22.92 5.88
CA LEU A 92 -29.77 -23.64 4.76
C LEU A 92 -29.87 -25.16 4.93
N ASN A 93 -29.64 -25.66 6.15
CA ASN A 93 -29.73 -27.08 6.46
C ASN A 93 -31.16 -27.63 6.40
N ALA A 94 -32.15 -26.80 6.74
CA ALA A 94 -33.57 -27.18 6.70
C ALA A 94 -34.15 -27.22 5.28
N LEU A 95 -33.56 -26.51 4.32
CA LEU A 95 -34.05 -26.49 2.93
C LEU A 95 -33.82 -27.81 2.20
N SER A 96 -34.80 -28.19 1.38
CA SER A 96 -34.67 -29.28 0.41
C SER A 96 -33.61 -28.94 -0.64
N GLN A 97 -33.08 -29.96 -1.32
CA GLN A 97 -32.10 -29.75 -2.40
C GLN A 97 -32.64 -28.82 -3.50
N LYS A 98 -33.91 -29.00 -3.88
CA LYS A 98 -34.59 -28.16 -4.88
C LYS A 98 -34.67 -26.70 -4.45
N ASP A 99 -34.97 -26.43 -3.18
CA ASP A 99 -35.09 -25.06 -2.68
C ASP A 99 -33.73 -24.39 -2.55
N ARG A 100 -32.67 -25.14 -2.20
CA ARG A 100 -31.30 -24.61 -2.16
C ARG A 100 -30.82 -24.17 -3.54
N GLU A 101 -31.19 -24.91 -4.59
CA GLU A 101 -30.88 -24.56 -5.98
C GLU A 101 -31.71 -23.37 -6.48
N THR A 102 -32.95 -23.25 -6.01
CA THR A 102 -33.86 -22.15 -6.39
C THR A 102 -33.48 -20.85 -5.68
N PHE A 103 -33.11 -20.91 -4.40
CA PHE A 103 -32.81 -19.77 -3.54
C PHE A 103 -31.35 -19.83 -3.06
N VAL A 104 -30.44 -19.42 -3.93
CA VAL A 104 -29.00 -19.43 -3.61
C VAL A 104 -28.64 -18.25 -2.71
N PHE A 105 -28.38 -18.53 -1.42
CA PHE A 105 -27.84 -17.56 -0.46
C PHE A 105 -26.61 -18.09 0.31
N ASP A 106 -26.11 -19.28 -0.05
CA ASP A 106 -24.89 -19.82 0.54
C ASP A 106 -23.65 -19.13 -0.03
N VAL A 107 -23.14 -18.15 0.73
CA VAL A 107 -21.96 -17.36 0.35
C VAL A 107 -20.67 -18.17 0.21
N ARG A 108 -20.63 -19.42 0.71
CA ARG A 108 -19.47 -20.31 0.57
C ARG A 108 -19.31 -20.79 -0.87
N THR A 109 -20.38 -20.77 -1.66
CA THR A 109 -20.36 -21.15 -3.08
C THR A 109 -19.77 -20.06 -3.98
N ILE A 110 -19.59 -18.84 -3.46
CA ILE A 110 -19.07 -17.71 -4.23
C ILE A 110 -17.57 -17.91 -4.49
N ASN A 111 -17.17 -17.80 -5.75
CA ASN A 111 -15.76 -17.61 -6.10
C ASN A 111 -15.37 -16.17 -5.76
N TRP A 112 -14.91 -15.96 -4.51
CA TRP A 112 -14.56 -14.65 -3.98
C TRP A 112 -13.47 -13.93 -4.77
N GLU A 113 -12.55 -14.65 -5.41
CA GLU A 113 -11.50 -14.05 -6.24
C GLU A 113 -12.09 -13.40 -7.48
N ASN A 114 -12.88 -14.15 -8.25
CA ASN A 114 -13.57 -13.64 -9.43
C ASN A 114 -14.57 -12.52 -9.08
N TYR A 115 -15.26 -12.66 -7.95
CA TYR A 115 -16.21 -11.65 -7.48
C TYR A 115 -15.49 -10.31 -7.20
N VAL A 116 -14.41 -10.34 -6.42
CA VAL A 116 -13.65 -9.12 -6.06
C VAL A 116 -12.99 -8.50 -7.29
N GLU A 117 -12.45 -9.31 -8.21
CA GLU A 117 -11.87 -8.80 -9.46
C GLU A 117 -12.93 -8.07 -10.30
N ARG A 118 -14.08 -8.70 -10.56
CA ARG A 118 -15.19 -8.07 -11.30
C ARG A 118 -15.70 -6.82 -10.61
N TYR A 119 -15.79 -6.84 -9.28
CA TYR A 119 -16.18 -5.67 -8.49
C TYR A 119 -15.21 -4.50 -8.68
N VAL A 120 -13.90 -4.74 -8.58
CA VAL A 120 -12.87 -3.70 -8.77
C VAL A 120 -12.87 -3.16 -10.20
N LEU A 121 -13.01 -4.03 -11.21
CA LEU A 121 -13.12 -3.63 -12.62
C LEU A 121 -14.37 -2.79 -12.88
N GLY A 122 -15.51 -3.19 -12.33
CA GLY A 122 -16.75 -2.43 -12.43
C GLY A 122 -16.65 -1.05 -11.77
N PHE A 123 -16.01 -0.96 -10.60
CA PHE A 123 -15.78 0.32 -9.91
C PHE A 123 -14.94 1.27 -10.78
N ARG A 124 -13.89 0.73 -11.41
CA ARG A 124 -13.02 1.45 -12.32
C ARG A 124 -13.77 1.99 -13.54
N GLU A 125 -14.54 1.15 -14.21
CA GLU A 125 -15.25 1.51 -15.43
C GLU A 125 -16.42 2.45 -15.14
N PHE A 126 -17.29 2.09 -14.20
CA PHE A 126 -18.56 2.77 -14.01
C PHE A 126 -18.50 3.94 -13.04
N LEU A 127 -17.73 3.85 -11.95
CA LEU A 127 -17.62 4.95 -10.98
C LEU A 127 -16.52 5.93 -11.37
N PHE A 128 -15.32 5.42 -11.65
CA PHE A 128 -14.18 6.26 -11.99
C PHE A 128 -14.10 6.64 -13.47
N LYS A 129 -14.98 6.09 -14.32
CA LYS A 129 -15.05 6.39 -15.76
C LYS A 129 -13.72 6.11 -16.47
N GLN A 130 -12.99 5.10 -16.00
CA GLN A 130 -11.70 4.72 -16.57
C GLN A 130 -11.89 3.63 -17.61
N ARG A 131 -11.28 3.84 -18.77
CA ARG A 131 -11.36 2.92 -19.90
C ARG A 131 -10.74 1.55 -19.57
N PRO A 132 -11.35 0.43 -19.96
CA PRO A 132 -10.73 -0.89 -19.81
C PRO A 132 -9.37 -0.98 -20.50
N GLU A 133 -9.20 -0.30 -21.64
CA GLU A 133 -7.99 -0.34 -22.45
C GLU A 133 -6.78 0.32 -21.78
N SER A 134 -6.99 1.20 -20.78
CA SER A 134 -5.87 1.81 -20.06
C SER A 134 -5.24 0.89 -19.00
N LEU A 135 -5.85 -0.26 -18.69
CA LEU A 135 -5.35 -1.20 -17.69
C LEU A 135 -3.89 -1.64 -17.88
N PRO A 136 -3.43 -2.04 -19.08
CA PRO A 136 -2.03 -2.42 -19.28
C PRO A 136 -1.07 -1.25 -19.04
N ALA A 137 -1.47 -0.02 -19.39
CA ALA A 137 -0.66 1.17 -19.16
C ALA A 137 -0.56 1.51 -17.66
N CYS A 138 -1.65 1.37 -16.91
CA CYS A 138 -1.68 1.52 -15.46
C CYS A 138 -0.74 0.54 -14.77
N ARG A 139 -0.77 -0.74 -15.17
CA ARG A 139 0.12 -1.77 -14.63
C ARG A 139 1.59 -1.44 -14.88
N LYS A 140 1.95 -1.01 -16.11
CA LYS A 140 3.32 -0.58 -16.42
C LYS A 140 3.76 0.62 -15.58
N ARG A 141 2.89 1.62 -15.40
CA ARG A 141 3.17 2.78 -14.54
C ARG A 141 3.37 2.36 -13.09
N LEU A 142 2.51 1.48 -12.57
CA LEU A 142 2.60 0.99 -11.20
C LEU A 142 3.91 0.24 -10.96
N MET A 143 4.36 -0.59 -11.90
CA MET A 143 5.67 -1.26 -11.81
C MET A 143 6.83 -0.28 -11.73
N ARG A 144 6.80 0.81 -12.53
CA ARG A 144 7.81 1.87 -12.44
C ARG A 144 7.79 2.54 -11.07
N LEU A 145 6.60 2.86 -10.56
CA LEU A 145 6.43 3.45 -9.23
C LEU A 145 6.92 2.51 -8.13
N TYR A 146 6.70 1.20 -8.27
CA TYR A 146 7.21 0.19 -7.34
C TYR A 146 8.73 0.22 -7.26
N TYR A 147 9.43 0.14 -8.41
CA TYR A 147 10.89 0.20 -8.42
C TYR A 147 11.42 1.54 -7.90
N LEU A 148 10.78 2.66 -8.26
CA LEU A 148 11.13 3.97 -7.72
C LEU A 148 10.98 4.02 -6.19
N HIS A 149 9.87 3.49 -5.68
CA HIS A 149 9.62 3.42 -4.25
C HIS A 149 10.65 2.56 -3.53
N GLN A 150 11.03 1.43 -4.11
CA GLN A 150 12.04 0.55 -3.53
C GLN A 150 13.44 1.18 -3.55
N LEU A 151 13.80 1.83 -4.66
CA LEU A 151 15.02 2.63 -4.75
C LEU A 151 15.04 3.73 -3.67
N THR A 152 13.92 4.42 -3.46
CA THR A 152 13.81 5.47 -2.43
C THR A 152 14.10 4.92 -1.04
N LYS A 153 13.62 3.71 -0.70
CA LYS A 153 13.94 3.07 0.58
C LYS A 153 15.43 2.75 0.70
N VAL A 154 16.03 2.19 -0.36
CA VAL A 154 17.46 1.86 -0.37
C VAL A 154 18.30 3.12 -0.18
N VAL A 155 17.98 4.20 -0.91
CA VAL A 155 18.64 5.50 -0.77
C VAL A 155 18.47 6.06 0.64
N ALA A 156 17.27 6.03 1.21
CA ALA A 156 17.03 6.49 2.58
C ALA A 156 17.85 5.70 3.62
N VAL A 157 17.97 4.38 3.46
CA VAL A 157 18.82 3.53 4.32
C VAL A 157 20.29 3.89 4.14
N MET A 158 20.77 4.07 2.91
CA MET A 158 22.17 4.47 2.66
C MET A 158 22.47 5.86 3.25
N CYS A 159 21.56 6.82 3.12
CA CYS A 159 21.72 8.17 3.68
C CYS A 159 21.74 8.16 5.21
N THR A 160 20.80 7.44 5.85
CA THR A 160 20.76 7.31 7.31
C THR A 160 21.99 6.59 7.84
N TRP A 161 22.41 5.50 7.19
CA TRP A 161 23.69 4.84 7.48
C TRP A 161 24.85 5.82 7.39
N ARG A 162 24.98 6.55 6.28
CA ARG A 162 26.09 7.48 6.08
C ARG A 162 26.12 8.61 7.11
N PHE A 163 24.95 9.11 7.50
CA PHE A 163 24.78 10.12 8.55
C PHE A 163 25.19 9.60 9.94
N LEU A 164 24.78 8.39 10.32
CA LEU A 164 25.19 7.79 11.59
C LEU A 164 26.71 7.58 11.66
N MET A 165 27.29 7.18 10.53
CA MET A 165 28.71 6.93 10.39
C MET A 165 29.55 8.21 10.40
N SER A 166 29.01 9.34 9.91
CA SER A 166 29.72 10.62 9.98
C SER A 166 29.78 11.17 11.42
N HIS A 167 28.81 10.83 12.27
CA HIS A 167 28.76 11.28 13.67
C HIS A 167 29.58 10.39 14.62
N SER A 168 29.95 9.17 14.22
CA SER A 168 30.73 8.25 15.05
C SER A 168 32.04 7.83 14.38
N LYS A 169 33.15 8.44 14.83
CA LYS A 169 34.51 8.12 14.36
C LYS A 169 34.86 6.63 14.55
N ARG A 170 34.38 6.02 15.64
CA ARG A 170 34.61 4.59 15.96
C ARG A 170 33.88 3.67 14.98
N LEU A 171 32.59 3.93 14.72
CA LEU A 171 31.82 3.12 13.78
C LEU A 171 32.40 3.26 12.37
N ASN A 172 32.75 4.49 11.95
CA ASN A 172 33.37 4.73 10.66
C ASN A 172 34.68 3.93 10.48
N ALA A 173 35.57 3.95 11.48
CA ALA A 173 36.81 3.17 11.45
C ALA A 173 36.55 1.65 11.33
N LEU A 174 35.64 1.10 12.14
CA LEU A 174 35.29 -0.33 12.11
C LEU A 174 34.71 -0.75 10.75
N TRP A 175 33.84 0.08 10.17
CA TRP A 175 33.25 -0.18 8.85
C TRP A 175 34.26 -0.08 7.71
N THR A 176 35.15 0.91 7.75
CA THR A 176 36.23 1.01 6.75
C THR A 176 37.15 -0.21 6.81
N ALA A 177 37.50 -0.69 8.01
CA ALA A 177 38.29 -1.91 8.18
C ALA A 177 37.53 -3.15 7.67
N PHE A 178 36.23 -3.26 7.97
CA PHE A 178 35.38 -4.33 7.45
C PHE A 178 35.34 -4.33 5.91
N LEU A 179 35.05 -3.19 5.28
CA LEU A 179 35.01 -3.07 3.81
C LEU A 179 36.36 -3.43 3.18
N GLN A 180 37.47 -2.97 3.75
CA GLN A 180 38.80 -3.32 3.27
C GLN A 180 39.06 -4.83 3.33
N ASN A 181 38.62 -5.51 4.40
CA ASN A 181 38.76 -6.95 4.52
C ASN A 181 37.84 -7.70 3.53
N VAL A 182 36.61 -7.23 3.31
CA VAL A 182 35.71 -7.79 2.27
C VAL A 182 36.31 -7.61 0.87
N PHE A 183 36.83 -6.43 0.53
CA PHE A 183 37.50 -6.20 -0.76
C PHE A 183 38.71 -7.11 -0.95
N LYS A 184 39.49 -7.36 0.12
CA LYS A 184 40.60 -8.34 0.07
C LYS A 184 40.08 -9.76 -0.18
N LEU A 185 39.01 -10.17 0.49
CA LEU A 185 38.39 -11.48 0.30
C LEU A 185 37.81 -11.66 -1.10
N ILE A 186 37.14 -10.64 -1.66
CA ILE A 186 36.61 -10.68 -3.03
C ILE A 186 37.75 -10.85 -4.04
N ARG A 187 38.86 -10.13 -3.87
CA ARG A 187 40.06 -10.26 -4.72
C ARG A 187 40.77 -11.61 -4.60
N LEU A 188 40.48 -12.38 -3.54
CA LEU A 188 41.02 -13.72 -3.32
C LEU A 188 40.16 -14.83 -3.93
N ILE A 189 38.96 -14.52 -4.45
CA ILE A 189 38.12 -15.48 -5.15
C ILE A 189 38.52 -15.44 -6.64
N PRO A 190 39.17 -16.48 -7.18
CA PRO A 190 39.80 -16.43 -8.51
C PRO A 190 38.84 -16.56 -9.70
N PHE A 191 37.52 -16.64 -9.48
CA PHE A 191 36.50 -16.84 -10.54
C PHE A 191 35.42 -15.75 -10.58
N LEU A 192 35.77 -14.53 -10.19
CA LEU A 192 35.03 -13.30 -10.47
C LEU A 192 35.97 -12.26 -11.10
#